data_AF-A0A9X2J4P9-F1
#
_entry.id   AF-A0A9X2J4P9-F1
#
_cell.length_a   1.000
_cell.length_b   1.000
_cell.length_c   1.000
_cell.angle_alpha   90.00
_cell.angle_beta   90.00
_cell.angle_gamma   90.00
#
_symmetry.space_group_name_H-M   'P 1'
#
loop_
_entity.id
_entity.type
_entity.pdbx_description
1 polymer ?
#
loop_
_entity_poly.entity_id
_entity_poly.type
_entity_poly.pdbx_seq_one_letter_code
_entity_poly.pdbx_strand_id
1 'polypeptide(L)' 'MRALMLVCTLVLTTGCTITPWVAPYERQYLADPIMGFEQDPVAARYMNHVYEAREAARGAEGGSGGGCGCN' A
#
# COMPACT_ATOMS: atom_id res chain seq x y z
N MET A 1 -21.62 7.25 -32.15
CA MET A 1 -20.20 7.50 -31.77
C MET A 1 -20.04 8.63 -30.75
N ARG A 2 -20.53 9.86 -31.01
CA ARG A 2 -20.46 10.98 -30.06
C ARG A 2 -21.10 10.68 -28.68
N ALA A 3 -22.25 10.03 -28.66
CA ALA A 3 -22.92 9.63 -27.42
C ALA A 3 -22.10 8.62 -26.59
N LEU A 4 -21.41 7.68 -27.26
CA LEU A 4 -20.55 6.69 -26.60
C LEU A 4 -19.35 7.37 -25.91
N MET A 5 -18.74 8.36 -26.57
CA MET A 5 -17.62 9.13 -26.00
C MET A 5 -18.05 9.91 -24.76
N LEU A 6 -19.23 10.54 -24.78
CA LEU A 6 -19.77 11.29 -23.65
C LEU A 6 -20.07 10.40 -22.44
N VAL A 7 -20.61 9.19 -22.68
CA VAL A 7 -20.85 8.21 -21.61
C VAL A 7 -19.54 7.73 -21.00
N CYS A 8 -18.53 7.41 -21.81
CA CYS A 8 -17.19 7.06 -21.30
C CYS A 8 -16.63 8.17 -20.41
N THR A 9 -16.64 9.42 -20.86
CA THR A 9 -16.09 10.53 -20.06
C THR A 9 -16.81 10.73 -18.72
N LEU A 10 -18.12 10.44 -18.65
CA LEU A 10 -18.89 10.57 -17.42
C LEU A 10 -18.56 9.46 -16.41
N VAL A 11 -18.26 8.25 -16.87
CA VAL A 11 -17.88 7.13 -15.99
C VAL A 11 -16.52 7.38 -15.34
N LEU A 12 -15.55 7.91 -16.10
CA LEU A 12 -14.18 8.14 -15.60
C LEU A 12 -14.11 9.20 -14.47
N THR A 13 -15.10 10.08 -14.32
CA THR A 13 -15.07 11.14 -13.29
C THR A 13 -15.69 10.72 -11.95
N THR A 14 -16.24 9.52 -11.84
CA THR A 14 -16.97 9.06 -10.63
C THR A 14 -16.07 8.57 -9.48
N GLY A 15 -14.75 8.53 -9.64
CA GLY A 15 -13.83 7.93 -8.67
C GLY A 15 -13.59 8.73 -7.38
N CYS A 16 -13.85 10.04 -7.36
CA CYS A 16 -13.42 10.91 -6.25
C CYS A 16 -14.34 10.88 -5.01
N THR A 17 -15.54 10.30 -5.09
CA THR A 17 -16.54 10.38 -4.01
C THR A 17 -17.12 9.03 -3.61
N ILE A 18 -16.42 7.93 -3.91
CA ILE A 18 -16.88 6.58 -3.57
C ILE A 18 -16.89 6.45 -2.04
N THR A 19 -18.10 6.42 -1.47
CA THR A 19 -18.36 6.04 -0.09
C THR A 19 -18.53 4.52 -0.03
N PRO A 20 -18.03 3.83 1.01
CA PRO A 20 -17.44 4.40 2.23
C PRO A 20 -15.91 4.56 2.13
N TRP A 21 -15.40 5.75 2.47
CA TRP A 21 -13.98 5.90 2.80
C TRP A 21 -13.73 5.40 4.23
N VAL A 22 -12.53 4.88 4.50
CA VAL A 22 -12.12 4.48 5.85
C VAL A 22 -12.05 5.71 6.74
N ALA A 23 -12.71 5.69 7.91
CA ALA A 23 -12.72 6.83 8.81
C ALA A 23 -11.29 7.10 9.34
N PRO A 24 -10.90 8.37 9.60
CA PRO A 24 -9.53 8.69 10.00
C PRO A 24 -9.01 7.90 11.20
N TYR A 25 -9.88 7.61 12.18
CA TYR A 25 -9.56 6.86 13.39
C TYR A 25 -9.52 5.33 13.18
N GLU A 26 -10.10 4.80 12.09
CA GLU A 26 -10.01 3.37 11.77
C GLU A 26 -8.65 3.01 11.16
N ARG A 27 -7.88 3.99 10.70
CA ARG A 27 -6.55 3.77 10.11
C ARG A 27 -5.53 3.21 11.10
N GLN A 28 -5.79 3.31 12.41
CA GLN A 28 -4.93 2.72 13.44
C GLN A 28 -4.85 1.19 13.34
N TYR A 29 -5.91 0.52 12.86
CA TYR A 29 -5.94 -0.94 12.71
C TYR A 29 -5.00 -1.44 11.60
N LEU A 30 -4.48 -0.56 10.75
CA LEU A 30 -3.49 -0.94 9.74
C LEU A 30 -2.15 -1.37 10.37
N ALA A 31 -1.91 -0.98 11.63
CA ALA A 31 -0.75 -1.42 12.40
C ALA A 31 -0.97 -2.73 13.16
N ASP A 32 -2.14 -3.37 13.05
CA ASP A 32 -2.37 -4.64 13.71
C ASP A 32 -1.41 -5.72 13.16
N PRO A 33 -0.83 -6.58 14.02
CA PRO A 33 0.11 -7.61 13.58
C PRO A 33 -0.46 -8.56 12.52
N ILE A 34 -1.78 -8.75 12.48
CA ILE A 34 -2.47 -9.58 11.48
C ILE A 34 -2.43 -8.98 10.07
N MET A 35 -2.22 -7.66 9.95
CA MET A 35 -2.14 -6.93 8.70
C MET A 35 -0.68 -6.82 8.20
N GLY A 36 0.27 -7.44 8.91
CA GLY A 36 1.67 -7.51 8.49
C GLY A 36 1.84 -8.34 7.22
N PHE A 37 2.65 -7.86 6.29
CA PHE A 37 2.99 -8.60 5.07
C PHE A 37 3.83 -9.85 5.36
N GLU A 38 4.62 -9.80 6.42
CA GLU A 38 5.52 -10.88 6.80
C GLU A 38 5.09 -11.58 8.09
N GLN A 39 5.10 -12.90 8.03
CA GLN A 39 4.77 -13.76 9.16
C GLN A 39 5.89 -13.77 10.21
N ASP A 40 7.15 -13.73 9.78
CA ASP A 40 8.33 -13.63 10.64
C ASP A 40 9.15 -12.40 10.25
N PRO A 41 8.98 -11.27 10.96
CA PRO A 41 9.68 -10.04 10.63
C PRO A 41 11.18 -10.14 10.88
N VAL A 42 11.65 -11.02 11.79
CA VAL A 42 13.09 -11.14 12.09
C VAL A 42 13.80 -11.84 10.93
N ALA A 43 13.23 -12.97 10.47
CA ALA A 43 13.77 -13.69 9.33
C ALA A 43 13.72 -12.86 8.04
N ALA A 44 12.61 -12.13 7.81
CA ALA A 44 12.45 -11.27 6.64
C ALA A 44 13.52 -10.16 6.58
N ARG A 45 13.78 -9.48 7.71
CA ARG A 45 14.82 -8.44 7.78
C ARG A 45 16.21 -8.98 7.49
N TYR A 46 16.52 -10.19 7.95
CA TYR A 46 17.80 -10.84 7.62
C TYR A 46 17.93 -11.11 6.12
N MET A 47 16.90 -11.67 5.49
CA MET A 47 16.91 -11.96 4.05
C MET A 47 16.98 -10.68 3.21
N ASN A 48 16.24 -9.63 3.60
CA ASN A 48 16.31 -8.34 2.92
C ASN A 48 17.72 -7.77 2.93
N HIS A 49 18.42 -7.80 4.08
CA HIS A 49 19.81 -7.36 4.14
C HIS A 49 20.73 -8.11 3.15
N VAL A 50 20.49 -9.42 2.96
CA VAL A 50 21.22 -10.23 1.97
C VAL A 50 20.92 -9.77 0.54
N TYR A 51 19.65 -9.50 0.21
CA TYR A 51 19.24 -9.01 -1.11
C TYR A 51 19.80 -7.61 -1.37
N GLU A 52 19.70 -6.69 -0.42
CA GLU A 52 20.28 -5.34 -0.53
C GLU A 52 21.77 -5.37 -0.88
N ALA A 53 22.52 -6.28 -0.23
CA ALA A 53 23.95 -6.43 -0.47
C ALA A 53 24.26 -7.06 -1.84
N ARG A 54 23.46 -8.04 -2.28
CA ARG A 54 23.68 -8.78 -3.52
C ARG A 54 23.21 -8.04 -4.76
N GLU A 55 22.13 -7.29 -4.64
CA GLU A 55 21.43 -6.67 -5.75
C GLU A 55 21.71 -5.16 -5.84
N ALA A 56 22.49 -4.61 -4.90
CA ALA A 56 22.74 -3.18 -4.77
C ALA A 56 21.43 -2.35 -4.70
N ALA A 57 20.38 -2.94 -4.15
CA ALA A 57 19.01 -2.42 -4.14
C ALA A 57 18.59 -1.92 -2.74
N ARG A 58 19.48 -1.20 -2.05
CA ARG A 58 19.20 -0.67 -0.71
C ARG A 58 17.96 0.22 -0.69
N GLY A 59 17.05 -0.03 0.26
CA GLY A 59 15.81 0.72 0.39
C GLY A 59 14.73 0.41 -0.67
N ALA A 60 14.89 -0.66 -1.45
CA ALA A 60 13.86 -1.14 -2.38
C ALA A 60 12.72 -1.91 -1.68
N GLU A 61 12.85 -2.17 -0.39
CA GLU A 61 11.91 -2.92 0.45
C GLU A 61 10.69 -2.09 0.88
N GLY A 62 9.97 -1.53 -0.10
CA GLY A 62 8.62 -0.98 0.05
C GLY A 62 8.45 0.15 1.07
N GLY A 63 7.23 0.69 1.15
CA GLY A 63 6.81 1.56 2.26
C GLY A 63 6.34 0.70 3.43
N SER A 64 6.64 1.12 4.66
CA SER A 64 6.14 0.44 5.86
C SER A 64 4.62 0.32 5.82
N GLY A 65 4.09 -0.83 6.27
CA GLY A 65 2.68 -0.96 6.62
C GLY A 65 2.24 0.09 7.66
N GLY A 66 0.96 0.05 8.05
CA GLY A 66 0.44 0.97 9.06
C GLY A 66 1.28 0.96 10.33
N GLY A 67 1.58 2.14 10.87
CA GLY A 67 2.50 2.31 12.00
C GLY A 67 3.21 3.65 11.96
N CYS A 68 4.19 3.88 12.85
CA CYS A 68 4.92 5.15 12.95
C CYS A 68 5.85 5.46 11.76
N GLY A 69 5.93 4.58 10.75
CA GLY A 69 6.71 4.83 9.54
C GLY A 69 8.23 4.81 9.73
N CYS A 70 8.71 4.37 10.89
CA CYS A 70 10.15 4.27 11.15
C CYS A 70 10.68 2.94 10.57
N ASN A 71 11.35 3.04 9.42
CA ASN A 71 12.35 2.06 8.98
C ASN A 71 13.63 2.20 9.80
#